data_AF-A0A316HZW1-F1
#
_entry.id   AF-A0A316HZW1-F1
#
_cell.length_a   1.000
_cell.length_b   1.000
_cell.length_c   1.000
_cell.angle_alpha   90.00
_cell.angle_beta   90.00
_cell.angle_gamma   90.00
#
_symmetry.space_group_name_H-M   'P 1'
#
loop_
_entity.id
_entity.type
_entity.pdbx_description
1 polymer ?
#
loop_
_entity_poly.entity_id
_entity_poly.type
_entity_poly.pdbx_seq_one_letter_code
_entity_poly.pdbx_strand_id
1 'polypeptide(L)'
;MVGAVMIFAVARDQRWGTYGTIAAAAVLLVFSMVTAIGLRAVPGALANPVSVGTASLSVMILFMASHALSRRGGALAVGVAVAVLQAVFWWFSPWAAKVYADATGLPLRDYTDGIPDLPNMIPMCLVIVAVAVELLHKVPAWIPGALGGAIIAACVPLQRVLVYGGTFPVNARYLTTIVLAAAFGAGAAVLGRRFGRMLRHLAPVKEDRHA
;
A
#
# COMPACT_ATOMS: atom_id res chain seq x y z
N MET A 1 8.85 -10.93 -0.96
CA MET A 1 7.58 -10.45 -0.35
C MET A 1 6.36 -11.18 -0.91
N VAL A 2 6.14 -11.21 -2.23
CA VAL A 2 4.99 -11.93 -2.84
C VAL A 2 4.93 -13.40 -2.42
N GLY A 3 6.06 -14.12 -2.45
CA GLY A 3 6.11 -15.52 -1.99
C GLY A 3 5.69 -15.71 -0.52
N ALA A 4 6.04 -14.78 0.36
CA ALA A 4 5.60 -14.83 1.76
C ALA A 4 4.09 -14.66 1.89
N VAL A 5 3.50 -13.72 1.13
CA VAL A 5 2.05 -13.56 1.04
C VAL A 5 1.38 -14.85 0.57
N MET A 6 1.95 -15.52 -0.44
CA MET A 6 1.45 -16.80 -0.94
C MET A 6 1.48 -17.89 0.14
N ILE A 7 2.61 -18.07 0.82
CA ILE A 7 2.79 -19.09 1.88
C ILE A 7 1.76 -18.88 3.00
N PHE A 8 1.60 -17.65 3.49
CA PHE A 8 0.63 -17.38 4.56
C PHE A 8 -0.83 -17.47 4.09
N ALA A 9 -1.11 -17.10 2.84
CA ALA A 9 -2.45 -17.20 2.27
C ALA A 9 -2.91 -18.66 2.08
N VAL A 10 -1.98 -19.59 1.86
CA VAL A 10 -2.25 -21.04 1.86
C VAL A 10 -2.72 -21.49 3.25
N ALA A 11 -2.07 -21.01 4.32
CA ALA A 11 -2.39 -21.37 5.70
C ALA A 11 -3.45 -20.47 6.35
N ARG A 12 -4.22 -19.70 5.57
CA ARG A 12 -5.17 -18.69 6.08
C ARG A 12 -6.24 -19.21 7.06
N ASP A 13 -6.55 -20.51 6.99
CA ASP A 13 -7.49 -21.17 7.92
C ASP A 13 -6.95 -21.20 9.35
N GLN A 14 -5.63 -21.09 9.52
CA GLN A 14 -4.96 -20.97 10.80
C GLN A 14 -4.79 -19.50 11.19
N ARG A 15 -4.83 -19.22 12.50
CA ARG A 15 -4.65 -17.85 13.03
C ARG A 15 -3.31 -17.24 12.58
N TRP A 16 -2.24 -18.02 12.64
CA TRP A 16 -0.91 -17.57 12.22
C TRP A 16 -0.85 -17.26 10.71
N GLY A 17 -1.56 -18.00 9.86
CA GLY A 17 -1.64 -17.73 8.43
C GLY A 17 -2.45 -16.47 8.12
N THR A 18 -3.51 -16.21 8.88
CA THR A 18 -4.25 -14.94 8.82
C THR A 18 -3.33 -13.76 9.17
N TYR A 19 -2.67 -13.79 10.33
CA TYR A 19 -1.77 -12.71 10.76
C TYR A 19 -0.57 -12.55 9.82
N GLY A 20 0.00 -13.66 9.36
CA GLY A 20 1.11 -13.66 8.42
C GLY A 20 0.72 -13.08 7.06
N THR A 21 -0.50 -13.31 6.57
CA THR A 21 -1.00 -12.71 5.32
C THR A 21 -1.14 -11.19 5.48
N ILE A 22 -1.69 -10.73 6.61
CA ILE A 22 -1.82 -9.30 6.91
C ILE A 22 -0.44 -8.64 6.97
N ALA A 23 0.48 -9.21 7.75
CA ALA A 23 1.83 -8.67 7.92
C ALA A 23 2.60 -8.68 6.58
N ALA A 24 2.60 -9.80 5.85
CA ALA A 24 3.31 -9.90 4.58
C ALA A 24 2.72 -8.96 3.52
N ALA A 25 1.40 -8.78 3.48
CA ALA A 25 0.76 -7.82 2.58
C ALA A 25 1.10 -6.38 2.95
N ALA A 26 1.12 -6.04 4.24
CA ALA A 26 1.52 -4.72 4.72
C ALA A 26 2.97 -4.41 4.34
N VAL A 27 3.89 -5.35 4.56
CA VAL A 27 5.29 -5.20 4.16
C VAL A 27 5.42 -5.09 2.63
N LEU A 28 4.72 -5.94 1.88
CA LEU A 28 4.69 -5.85 0.41
C LEU A 28 4.21 -4.47 -0.06
N LEU A 29 3.16 -3.92 0.57
CA LEU A 29 2.64 -2.60 0.25
C LEU A 29 3.68 -1.51 0.52
N VAL A 30 4.31 -1.52 1.70
CA VAL A 30 5.33 -0.52 2.04
C VAL A 30 6.49 -0.55 1.06
N PHE A 31 7.03 -1.73 0.74
CA PHE A 31 8.15 -1.85 -0.20
C PHE A 31 7.76 -1.64 -1.66
N SER A 32 6.47 -1.74 -2.01
CA SER A 32 5.99 -1.41 -3.36
C SER A 32 6.20 0.06 -3.74
N MET A 33 6.40 0.94 -2.74
CA MET A 33 6.77 2.34 -2.97
C MET A 33 8.09 2.49 -3.72
N VAL A 34 9.04 1.56 -3.51
CA VAL A 34 10.30 1.53 -4.27
C VAL A 34 10.03 1.32 -5.76
N THR A 35 9.09 0.44 -6.10
CA THR A 35 8.67 0.24 -7.50
C THR A 35 8.02 1.49 -8.07
N ALA A 36 7.20 2.20 -7.28
CA ALA A 36 6.59 3.46 -7.72
C ALA A 36 7.61 4.56 -8.01
N ILE A 37 8.76 4.59 -7.30
CA ILE A 37 9.86 5.53 -7.60
C ILE A 37 10.39 5.35 -9.02
N GLY A 38 10.43 4.12 -9.53
CA GLY A 38 10.88 3.84 -10.90
C GLY A 38 10.08 4.59 -11.97
N LEU A 39 8.82 4.96 -11.69
CA LEU A 39 7.98 5.74 -12.59
C LEU A 39 8.42 7.20 -12.74
N ARG A 40 9.40 7.68 -11.96
CA ARG A 40 10.06 8.98 -12.19
C ARG A 40 10.75 9.04 -13.56
N ALA A 41 11.09 7.89 -14.13
CA ALA A 41 11.72 7.80 -15.44
C ALA A 41 10.76 8.14 -16.62
N VAL A 42 9.48 8.45 -16.36
CA VAL A 42 8.51 8.87 -17.40
C VAL A 42 8.49 10.40 -17.50
N PRO A 43 9.25 11.02 -18.43
CA PRO A 43 9.29 12.47 -18.58
C PRO A 43 7.99 13.01 -19.18
N GLY A 44 7.66 14.27 -18.89
CA GLY A 44 6.59 15.00 -19.57
C GLY A 44 5.17 14.48 -19.34
N ALA A 45 4.95 13.60 -18.36
CA ALA A 45 3.63 13.03 -18.10
C ALA A 45 2.60 14.11 -17.69
N LEU A 46 1.38 14.01 -18.25
CA LEU A 46 0.23 14.87 -17.95
C LEU A 46 -0.21 14.83 -16.47
N ALA A 47 0.27 13.84 -15.71
CA ALA A 47 0.03 13.65 -14.28
C ALA A 47 1.35 13.36 -13.55
N ASN A 48 1.28 13.15 -12.24
CA ASN A 48 2.39 12.62 -11.46
C ASN A 48 2.37 11.07 -11.52
N PRO A 49 3.23 10.43 -12.33
CA PRO A 49 3.18 8.99 -12.54
C PRO A 49 3.52 8.20 -11.27
N VAL A 50 4.37 8.74 -10.39
CA VAL A 50 4.68 8.14 -9.09
C VAL A 50 3.42 8.08 -8.23
N SER A 51 2.66 9.17 -8.15
CA SER A 51 1.43 9.21 -7.34
C SER A 51 0.36 8.26 -7.87
N VAL A 52 0.18 8.18 -9.20
CA VAL A 52 -0.74 7.22 -9.82
C VAL A 52 -0.29 5.77 -9.56
N GLY A 53 1.01 5.49 -9.69
CA GLY A 53 1.59 4.17 -9.42
C GLY A 53 1.45 3.75 -7.95
N THR A 54 1.77 4.66 -7.03
CA THR A 54 1.57 4.46 -5.58
C THR A 54 0.10 4.15 -5.26
N ALA A 55 -0.84 4.93 -5.82
CA ALA A 55 -2.27 4.70 -5.64
C ALA A 55 -2.70 3.32 -6.17
N SER A 56 -2.30 3.00 -7.41
CA SER A 56 -2.61 1.73 -8.07
C SER A 56 -2.09 0.51 -7.29
N LEU A 57 -0.79 0.51 -6.95
CA LEU A 57 -0.16 -0.60 -6.20
C LEU A 57 -0.79 -0.77 -4.82
N SER A 58 -1.03 0.34 -4.11
CA SER A 58 -1.65 0.30 -2.79
C SER A 58 -3.05 -0.30 -2.82
N VAL A 59 -3.89 0.17 -3.75
CA VAL A 59 -5.25 -0.36 -3.95
C VAL A 59 -5.21 -1.84 -4.33
N MET A 60 -4.34 -2.23 -5.28
CA MET A 60 -4.22 -3.62 -5.71
C MET A 60 -3.85 -4.56 -4.56
N ILE A 61 -2.83 -4.20 -3.77
CA ILE A 61 -2.35 -5.03 -2.66
C ILE A 61 -3.39 -5.10 -1.54
N LEU A 62 -4.05 -3.98 -1.22
CA LEU A 62 -5.12 -3.92 -0.22
C LEU A 62 -6.29 -4.84 -0.62
N PHE A 63 -6.75 -4.77 -1.88
CA PHE A 63 -7.80 -5.64 -2.39
C PHE A 63 -7.39 -7.10 -2.45
N MET A 64 -6.15 -7.38 -2.88
CA MET A 64 -5.59 -8.73 -2.92
C MET A 64 -5.60 -9.38 -1.55
N ALA A 65 -5.07 -8.69 -0.54
CA ALA A 65 -5.00 -9.22 0.82
C ALA A 65 -6.40 -9.39 1.45
N SER A 66 -7.28 -8.39 1.30
CA SER A 66 -8.67 -8.46 1.78
C SER A 66 -9.42 -9.66 1.19
N HIS A 67 -9.29 -9.88 -0.12
CA HIS A 67 -9.95 -11.00 -0.80
C HIS A 67 -9.28 -12.36 -0.55
N ALA A 68 -7.97 -12.38 -0.30
CA ALA A 68 -7.27 -13.59 0.13
C ALA A 68 -7.76 -14.08 1.49
N LEU A 69 -7.99 -13.14 2.42
CA LEU A 69 -8.53 -13.42 3.76
C LEU A 69 -10.01 -13.80 3.73
N SER A 70 -10.80 -13.26 2.80
CA SER A 70 -12.25 -13.54 2.66
C SER A 70 -13.08 -13.25 3.92
N ARG A 71 -12.65 -12.30 4.74
CA ARG A 71 -13.34 -11.90 5.99
C ARG A 71 -13.62 -10.40 5.98
N ARG A 72 -14.72 -10.01 6.62
CA ARG A 72 -15.02 -8.59 6.90
C ARG A 72 -13.90 -8.00 7.75
N GLY A 73 -13.46 -6.81 7.41
CA GLY A 73 -12.34 -6.13 8.07
C GLY A 73 -10.95 -6.53 7.56
N GLY A 74 -10.84 -7.38 6.52
CA GLY A 74 -9.56 -7.78 5.95
C GLY A 74 -8.77 -6.61 5.37
N ALA A 75 -9.44 -5.65 4.71
CA ALA A 75 -8.77 -4.44 4.23
C ALA A 75 -8.35 -3.55 5.40
N LEU A 76 -9.21 -3.40 6.42
CA LEU A 76 -8.91 -2.60 7.61
C LEU A 76 -7.70 -3.15 8.37
N ALA A 77 -7.62 -4.46 8.56
CA ALA A 77 -6.49 -5.10 9.25
C ALA A 77 -5.15 -4.80 8.54
N VAL A 78 -5.14 -4.85 7.21
CA VAL A 78 -3.96 -4.51 6.40
C VAL A 78 -3.65 -3.01 6.49
N GLY A 79 -4.66 -2.14 6.39
CA GLY A 79 -4.49 -0.70 6.53
C GLY A 79 -3.89 -0.31 7.89
N VAL A 80 -4.38 -0.93 8.98
CA VAL A 80 -3.83 -0.74 10.34
C VAL A 80 -2.41 -1.28 10.44
N ALA A 81 -2.13 -2.47 9.90
CA ALA A 81 -0.77 -3.02 9.90
C ALA A 81 0.22 -2.12 9.13
N VAL A 82 -0.20 -1.54 8.01
CA VAL A 82 0.60 -0.55 7.28
C VAL A 82 0.83 0.71 8.12
N ALA A 83 -0.20 1.23 8.80
CA ALA A 83 -0.07 2.40 9.68
C ALA A 83 0.91 2.13 10.84
N VAL A 84 0.87 0.94 11.43
CA VAL A 84 1.83 0.52 12.46
C VAL A 84 3.25 0.46 11.89
N LEU A 85 3.45 -0.18 10.73
CA LEU A 85 4.76 -0.21 10.08
C LEU A 85 5.25 1.19 9.72
N GLN A 86 4.36 2.07 9.26
CA GLN A 86 4.69 3.46 8.96
C GLN A 86 5.15 4.20 10.22
N ALA A 87 4.45 4.06 11.35
CA ALA A 87 4.87 4.66 12.62
C ALA A 87 6.22 4.13 13.10
N VAL A 88 6.44 2.81 12.98
CA VAL A 88 7.73 2.18 13.31
C VAL A 88 8.84 2.74 12.43
N PHE A 89 8.66 2.80 11.11
CA PHE A 89 9.68 3.34 10.22
C PHE A 89 9.91 4.84 10.40
N TRP A 90 8.87 5.59 10.79
CA TRP A 90 9.02 7.02 11.07
C TRP A 90 10.06 7.29 12.15
N TRP A 91 10.05 6.47 13.20
CA TRP A 91 11.00 6.56 14.31
C TRP A 91 12.32 5.83 14.03
N PHE A 92 12.24 4.61 13.51
CA PHE A 92 13.38 3.71 13.38
C PHE A 92 14.32 4.12 12.24
N SER A 93 13.81 4.59 11.10
CA SER A 93 14.65 4.85 9.92
C SER A 93 15.71 5.95 10.15
N PRO A 94 15.37 7.12 10.73
CA PRO A 94 16.38 8.14 11.02
C PRO A 94 17.40 7.69 12.07
N TRP A 95 16.95 6.96 13.10
CA TRP A 95 17.84 6.42 14.13
C TRP A 95 18.84 5.40 13.55
N ALA A 96 18.35 4.44 12.77
CA ALA A 96 19.17 3.40 12.18
C ALA A 96 20.21 3.96 11.21
N ALA A 97 19.84 4.99 10.42
CA ALA A 97 20.77 5.64 9.50
C ALA A 97 21.91 6.37 10.23
N LYS A 98 21.61 7.04 11.35
CA LYS A 98 22.63 7.68 12.20
C LYS A 98 23.59 6.67 12.80
N VAL A 99 23.06 5.62 13.44
CA VAL A 99 23.88 4.57 14.05
C VAL A 99 24.77 3.89 13.00
N TYR A 100 24.26 3.63 11.80
CA TYR A 100 25.04 3.06 10.71
C TYR A 100 26.13 4.01 10.20
N ALA A 101 25.80 5.30 10.01
CA ALA A 101 26.76 6.32 9.59
C ALA A 101 27.90 6.46 10.61
N ASP A 102 27.55 6.54 11.89
CA ASP A 102 28.50 6.63 13.01
C ASP A 102 29.40 5.38 13.08
N ALA A 103 28.83 4.18 12.90
CA ALA A 103 29.57 2.93 12.94
C ALA A 103 30.54 2.76 11.75
N THR A 104 30.22 3.34 10.59
CA THR A 104 31.04 3.24 9.37
C THR A 104 31.96 4.44 9.15
N GLY A 105 31.84 5.48 9.99
CA GLY A 105 32.59 6.74 9.82
C GLY A 105 32.21 7.50 8.55
N LEU A 106 31.04 7.21 7.97
CA LEU A 106 30.56 7.86 6.75
C LEU A 106 29.63 9.03 7.09
N PRO A 107 29.63 10.11 6.29
CA PRO A 107 28.67 11.18 6.49
C PRO A 107 27.23 10.68 6.28
N LEU A 108 26.31 11.21 7.07
CA LEU A 108 24.89 10.90 6.95
C LEU A 108 24.37 11.39 5.59
N ARG A 109 24.13 10.47 4.66
CA ARG A 109 23.61 10.78 3.33
C ARG A 109 22.09 10.89 3.29
N ASP A 110 21.42 10.02 4.02
CA ASP A 110 19.96 9.88 4.01
C ASP A 110 19.38 10.44 5.33
N TYR A 111 18.21 11.10 5.28
CA TYR A 111 17.49 11.64 6.45
C TYR A 111 18.20 12.77 7.21
N THR A 112 18.99 13.60 6.52
CA THR A 112 19.62 14.80 7.08
C THR A 112 18.61 15.76 7.72
N ASP A 113 17.43 15.84 7.13
CA ASP A 113 16.36 16.74 7.56
C ASP A 113 15.44 16.09 8.62
N GLY A 114 15.81 14.88 9.09
CA GLY A 114 15.04 14.10 10.07
C GLY A 114 13.77 13.44 9.52
N ILE A 115 13.41 13.69 8.25
CA ILE A 115 12.19 13.17 7.64
C ILE A 115 12.50 11.93 6.82
N PRO A 116 11.85 10.79 7.10
CA PRO A 116 12.12 9.56 6.39
C PRO A 116 11.38 9.49 5.04
N ASP A 117 12.13 9.70 3.94
CA ASP A 117 11.62 9.74 2.57
C ASP A 117 10.78 8.53 2.16
N LEU A 118 11.28 7.31 2.37
CA LEU A 118 10.55 6.09 2.00
C LEU A 118 9.25 5.92 2.81
N PRO A 119 9.25 6.02 4.15
CA PRO A 119 8.03 6.04 4.96
C PRO A 119 7.04 7.14 4.57
N ASN A 120 7.51 8.29 4.11
CA ASN A 120 6.67 9.37 3.64
C ASN A 120 6.09 9.12 2.23
N MET A 121 6.56 8.11 1.49
CA MET A 121 5.90 7.68 0.26
C MET A 121 4.70 6.76 0.53
N ILE A 122 4.62 6.14 1.70
CA ILE A 122 3.48 5.32 2.10
C ILE A 122 2.29 6.27 2.34
N PRO A 123 1.15 6.09 1.66
CA PRO A 123 0.01 6.97 1.86
C PRO A 123 -0.58 6.82 3.27
N MET A 124 -0.50 7.87 4.09
CA MET A 124 -1.04 7.88 5.46
C MET A 124 -2.56 7.72 5.49
N CYS A 125 -3.25 8.09 4.40
CA CYS A 125 -4.69 7.94 4.25
C CYS A 125 -5.14 6.49 3.99
N LEU A 126 -4.26 5.49 4.01
CA LEU A 126 -4.63 4.10 3.71
C LEU A 126 -5.67 3.52 4.66
N VAL A 127 -5.69 3.96 5.92
CA VAL A 127 -6.76 3.56 6.86
C VAL A 127 -8.12 4.06 6.38
N ILE A 128 -8.19 5.31 5.88
CA ILE A 128 -9.42 5.89 5.32
C ILE A 128 -9.86 5.10 4.08
N VAL A 129 -8.91 4.77 3.20
CA VAL A 129 -9.18 3.93 2.01
C VAL A 129 -9.69 2.56 2.42
N ALA A 130 -9.07 1.92 3.41
CA ALA A 130 -9.50 0.62 3.91
C ALA A 130 -10.92 0.66 4.50
N VAL A 131 -11.26 1.71 5.26
CA VAL A 131 -12.62 1.94 5.75
C VAL A 131 -13.60 2.08 4.57
N ALA A 132 -13.26 2.88 3.56
CA ALA A 132 -14.10 3.05 2.37
C ALA A 132 -14.33 1.72 1.64
N VAL A 133 -13.29 0.89 1.49
CA VAL A 133 -13.38 -0.44 0.87
C VAL A 133 -14.30 -1.38 1.66
N GLU A 134 -14.22 -1.38 2.99
CA GLU A 134 -15.09 -2.20 3.83
C GLU A 134 -16.55 -1.72 3.79
N LEU A 135 -16.80 -0.41 3.79
CA LEU A 135 -18.15 0.15 3.69
C LEU A 135 -18.79 -0.16 2.33
N LEU A 136 -17.99 -0.12 1.26
CA LEU A 136 -18.41 -0.34 -0.11
C LEU A 136 -18.26 -1.80 -0.58
N HIS A 137 -18.13 -2.78 0.33
CA HIS A 137 -17.90 -4.18 -0.03
C HIS A 137 -19.00 -4.80 -0.91
N LYS A 138 -20.21 -4.23 -0.92
CA LYS A 138 -21.37 -4.72 -1.71
C LYS A 138 -21.38 -4.22 -3.15
N VAL A 139 -20.67 -3.14 -3.47
CA VAL A 139 -20.65 -2.58 -4.82
C VAL A 139 -19.53 -3.24 -5.66
N PRO A 140 -19.59 -3.14 -7.01
CA PRO A 140 -18.54 -3.67 -7.87
C PRO A 140 -17.16 -3.12 -7.49
N ALA A 141 -16.14 -3.98 -7.40
CA ALA A 141 -14.81 -3.65 -6.86
C ALA A 141 -14.13 -2.42 -7.51
N TRP A 142 -14.46 -2.11 -8.76
CA TRP A 142 -13.92 -0.94 -9.46
C TRP A 142 -14.34 0.39 -8.81
N ILE A 143 -15.50 0.45 -8.14
CA ILE A 143 -16.00 1.66 -7.45
C ILE A 143 -15.14 2.01 -6.22
N PRO A 144 -15.00 1.14 -5.19
CA PRO A 144 -14.10 1.41 -4.07
C PRO A 144 -12.64 1.46 -4.49
N GLY A 145 -12.26 0.78 -5.58
CA GLY A 145 -10.94 0.95 -6.20
C GLY A 145 -10.69 2.36 -6.72
N ALA A 146 -11.66 2.91 -7.48
CA ALA A 146 -11.59 4.27 -8.00
C ALA A 146 -11.53 5.31 -6.87
N LEU A 147 -12.40 5.13 -5.88
CA LEU A 147 -12.43 5.99 -4.70
C LEU A 147 -11.10 5.92 -3.92
N GLY A 148 -10.57 4.72 -3.69
CA GLY A 148 -9.28 4.53 -3.02
C GLY A 148 -8.13 5.20 -3.76
N GLY A 149 -8.09 5.04 -5.09
CA GLY A 149 -7.09 5.70 -5.92
C GLY A 149 -7.18 7.22 -5.87
N ALA A 150 -8.39 7.77 -5.95
CA ALA A 150 -8.65 9.21 -5.85
C ALA A 150 -8.25 9.79 -4.49
N ILE A 151 -8.65 9.12 -3.39
CA ILE A 151 -8.30 9.53 -2.01
C ILE A 151 -6.77 9.58 -1.85
N ILE A 152 -6.05 8.54 -2.28
CA ILE A 152 -4.59 8.51 -2.17
C ILE A 152 -3.97 9.67 -2.94
N ALA A 153 -4.35 9.86 -4.21
CA ALA A 153 -3.77 10.93 -5.03
C ALA A 153 -4.09 12.34 -4.49
N ALA A 154 -5.29 12.53 -3.91
CA ALA A 154 -5.68 13.80 -3.31
C ALA A 154 -4.95 14.07 -1.98
N CYS A 155 -4.74 13.03 -1.15
CA CYS A 155 -4.12 13.18 0.16
C CYS A 155 -2.58 13.22 0.11
N VAL A 156 -1.92 12.66 -0.91
CA VAL A 156 -0.45 12.64 -1.00
C VAL A 156 0.17 14.06 -0.97
N PRO A 157 -0.34 15.05 -1.73
CA PRO A 157 0.17 16.42 -1.62
C PRO A 157 -0.10 17.04 -0.24
N LEU A 158 -1.26 16.77 0.36
CA LEU A 158 -1.57 17.24 1.72
C LEU A 158 -0.58 16.67 2.75
N GLN A 159 -0.28 15.37 2.67
CA GLN A 159 0.73 14.72 3.50
C GLN A 159 2.10 15.41 3.37
N ARG A 160 2.52 15.76 2.15
CA ARG A 160 3.79 16.47 1.92
C ARG A 160 3.79 17.87 2.52
N VAL A 161 2.69 18.60 2.44
CA VAL A 161 2.55 19.92 3.08
C VAL A 161 2.67 19.79 4.59
N LEU A 162 1.99 18.81 5.19
CA LEU A 162 2.02 18.60 6.65
C LEU A 162 3.38 18.13 7.17
N VAL A 163 4.12 17.35 6.37
CA VAL A 163 5.41 16.77 6.80
C VAL A 163 6.60 17.68 6.49
N TYR A 164 6.67 18.24 5.27
CA TYR A 164 7.80 19.06 4.81
C TYR A 164 7.54 20.57 4.86
N GLY A 165 6.33 21.02 5.21
CA GLY A 165 5.98 22.46 5.18
C GLY A 165 5.91 23.04 3.76
N GLY A 166 5.72 22.21 2.73
CA GLY A 166 5.70 22.64 1.33
C GLY A 166 4.41 23.36 0.91
N THR A 167 4.33 23.76 -0.36
CA THR A 167 3.13 24.36 -0.95
C THR A 167 2.19 23.31 -1.54
N PHE A 168 0.88 23.56 -1.41
CA PHE A 168 -0.12 22.67 -1.98
C PHE A 168 -0.28 22.93 -3.50
N PRO A 169 -0.18 21.91 -4.37
CA PRO A 169 -0.29 22.09 -5.81
C PRO A 169 -1.77 22.17 -6.24
N VAL A 170 -2.25 23.37 -6.52
CA VAL A 170 -3.60 23.60 -7.09
C VAL A 170 -3.48 23.88 -8.59
N ASN A 171 -3.16 22.87 -9.39
CA ASN A 171 -3.01 23.02 -10.84
C ASN A 171 -3.68 21.87 -11.63
N ALA A 172 -3.75 22.03 -12.96
CA ALA A 172 -4.34 21.01 -13.84
C ALA A 172 -3.69 19.62 -13.67
N ARG A 173 -2.37 19.58 -13.45
CA ARG A 173 -1.61 18.34 -13.21
C ARG A 173 -2.07 17.60 -11.95
N TYR A 174 -2.49 18.32 -10.91
CA TYR A 174 -3.03 17.72 -9.70
C TYR A 174 -4.38 17.03 -9.98
N LEU A 175 -5.29 17.72 -10.67
CA LEU A 175 -6.60 17.16 -11.04
C LEU A 175 -6.47 15.95 -11.98
N THR A 176 -5.61 16.03 -12.99
CA THR A 176 -5.35 14.88 -13.89
C THR A 176 -4.75 13.70 -13.13
N THR A 177 -3.91 13.95 -12.13
CA THR A 177 -3.36 12.89 -11.26
C THR A 177 -4.47 12.20 -10.47
N ILE A 178 -5.43 12.93 -9.92
CA ILE A 178 -6.58 12.34 -9.21
C ILE A 178 -7.43 11.49 -10.15
N VAL A 179 -7.78 12.02 -11.32
CA VAL A 179 -8.61 11.31 -12.31
C VAL A 179 -7.92 10.03 -12.79
N LEU A 180 -6.64 10.11 -13.13
CA LEU A 180 -5.88 8.93 -13.54
C LEU A 180 -5.71 7.94 -12.37
N ALA A 181 -5.40 8.41 -11.17
CA ALA A 181 -5.31 7.52 -10.00
C ALA A 181 -6.65 6.82 -9.71
N ALA A 182 -7.79 7.49 -9.93
CA ALA A 182 -9.10 6.86 -9.83
C ALA A 182 -9.28 5.78 -10.91
N ALA A 183 -8.97 6.08 -12.17
CA ALA A 183 -9.08 5.09 -13.25
C ALA A 183 -8.17 3.87 -13.02
N PHE A 184 -6.90 4.10 -12.69
CA PHE A 184 -5.94 3.03 -12.40
C PHE A 184 -6.29 2.29 -11.09
N GLY A 185 -6.78 2.99 -10.07
CA GLY A 185 -7.28 2.40 -8.82
C GLY A 185 -8.48 1.47 -9.06
N ALA A 186 -9.38 1.84 -9.97
CA ALA A 186 -10.50 1.00 -10.37
C ALA A 186 -10.01 -0.32 -10.98
N GLY A 187 -9.07 -0.26 -11.93
CA GLY A 187 -8.45 -1.43 -12.55
C GLY A 187 -7.66 -2.26 -11.53
N ALA A 188 -6.89 -1.61 -10.66
CA ALA A 188 -6.11 -2.22 -9.60
C ALA A 188 -6.97 -3.02 -8.62
N ALA A 189 -8.15 -2.51 -8.24
CA ALA A 189 -9.07 -3.24 -7.37
C ALA A 189 -9.66 -4.48 -8.04
N VAL A 190 -9.97 -4.41 -9.33
CA VAL A 190 -10.44 -5.57 -10.11
C VAL A 190 -9.35 -6.64 -10.18
N LEU A 191 -8.11 -6.25 -10.47
CA LEU A 191 -6.95 -7.15 -10.51
C LEU A 191 -6.64 -7.72 -9.12
N GLY A 192 -6.58 -6.86 -8.09
CA GLY A 192 -6.35 -7.26 -6.70
C GLY A 192 -7.38 -8.30 -6.24
N ARG A 193 -8.67 -8.09 -6.54
CA ARG A 193 -9.72 -9.08 -6.26
C ARG A 193 -9.45 -10.43 -6.95
N ARG A 194 -8.99 -10.43 -8.20
CA ARG A 194 -8.64 -11.67 -8.92
C ARG A 194 -7.43 -12.36 -8.30
N PHE A 195 -6.37 -11.61 -8.00
CA PHE A 195 -5.18 -12.16 -7.33
C PHE A 195 -5.51 -12.71 -5.94
N GLY A 196 -6.32 -12.01 -5.14
CA GLY A 196 -6.78 -12.51 -3.84
C GLY A 196 -7.56 -13.82 -3.96
N ARG A 197 -8.39 -13.96 -5.01
CA ARG A 197 -9.06 -15.24 -5.32
C ARG A 197 -8.07 -16.33 -5.75
N MET A 198 -7.07 -16.01 -6.58
CA MET A 198 -6.04 -16.99 -6.98
C MET A 198 -5.25 -17.50 -5.77
N LEU A 199 -4.84 -16.59 -4.88
CA LEU A 199 -4.20 -16.95 -3.61
C LEU A 199 -5.06 -17.90 -2.78
N ARG A 200 -6.40 -17.81 -2.90
CA ARG A 200 -7.29 -18.73 -2.20
C ARG A 200 -7.22 -20.16 -2.72
N HIS A 201 -7.02 -20.33 -4.03
CA HIS A 201 -6.94 -21.64 -4.66
C HIS A 201 -5.59 -22.34 -4.44
N LEU A 202 -4.59 -21.63 -3.91
CA LEU A 202 -3.32 -22.25 -3.49
C LEU A 202 -3.48 -23.12 -2.24
N ALA A 203 -4.53 -22.92 -1.45
CA ALA A 203 -4.78 -23.78 -0.31
C ALA A 203 -5.10 -25.20 -0.82
N PRO A 204 -4.44 -26.25 -0.28
CA PRO A 204 -4.73 -27.62 -0.67
C PRO A 204 -6.21 -27.91 -0.46
N VAL A 205 -6.82 -28.61 -1.42
CA VAL A 205 -8.15 -29.20 -1.22
C VAL A 205 -8.02 -30.04 0.05
N LYS A 206 -8.86 -29.77 1.05
CA LYS A 206 -9.00 -30.72 2.16
C LYS A 206 -9.49 -32.00 1.49
N GLU A 207 -8.60 -32.95 1.25
CA GLU A 207 -9.02 -34.34 1.04
C GLU A 207 -9.96 -34.63 2.19
N ASP A 208 -11.21 -34.97 1.85
CA ASP A 208 -12.18 -35.40 2.82
C ASP A 208 -11.46 -36.41 3.70
N ARG A 209 -11.40 -36.06 4.98
CA ARG A 209 -10.83 -36.91 6.01
C ARG A 209 -11.70 -38.16 6.00
N HIS A 210 -11.26 -39.18 5.25
CA HIS A 210 -11.84 -40.50 5.27
C HIS A 210 -11.67 -41.06 6.69
N ALA A 211 -12.78 -41.64 7.17
CA ALA A 211 -13.01 -42.35 8.43
C ALA A 211 -13.36 -41.47 9.64
#